data_AF-A0A2H9RN34-F1
#
_entry.id   AF-A0A2H9RN34-F1
#
_cell.length_a   1.000
_cell.length_b   1.000
_cell.length_c   1.000
_cell.angle_alpha   90.00
_cell.angle_beta   90.00
_cell.angle_gamma   90.00
#
_symmetry.space_group_name_H-M   'P 1'
#
loop_
_entity.id
_entity.type
_entity.pdbx_description
1 polymer ?
#
loop_
_entity_poly.entity_id
_entity_poly.type
_entity_poly.pdbx_seq_one_letter_code
_entity_poly.pdbx_strand_id
1 'polypeptide(L)'
;MREKTIVIICLTILFFVGLISLYSHLFSTPFTFSSSKIDSVGNNINERLVYTPDQSYHTLYRSFVDPVSESDGGGKIEMTSLTCEKGERYFRTYDGECYDGNLNKINCLPYTENNEYGCSFGNNFGFGVGKTYSIGGTYLGNPPTTFLVKGKKYLKFVVYSSYKHPTLTKGENFVLSSNIISKNKYYPFEDVIIYLPTEKQYGTETILSNFEYNSSAGKIFGNLIVSLIPFFLFFFSWFFFGKERLTKKIPKEISFYPRERKGWEVAAYFNPPFSVIDKNFTSALIMDLYKRKIIDLKTKKKKFFGDETYIKINKDLIQPN
;
A
#
# COMPACT_ATOMS: atom_id res chain seq x y z
N MET A 1 -37.88 10.33 -1.02
CA MET A 1 -36.74 11.08 -0.41
C MET A 1 -36.09 10.30 0.73
N ARG A 2 -36.86 9.80 1.70
CA ARG A 2 -36.36 9.07 2.89
C ARG A 2 -35.45 7.86 2.57
N GLU A 3 -35.81 7.05 1.58
CA GLU A 3 -35.01 5.87 1.16
C GLU A 3 -33.64 6.26 0.58
N LYS A 4 -33.57 7.34 -0.21
CA LYS A 4 -32.30 7.83 -0.77
C LYS A 4 -31.35 8.33 0.33
N THR A 5 -31.90 8.99 1.34
CA THR A 5 -31.13 9.46 2.49
C THR A 5 -30.55 8.30 3.29
N ILE A 6 -31.33 7.23 3.50
CA ILE A 6 -30.87 6.03 4.21
C ILE A 6 -29.72 5.34 3.45
N VAL A 7 -29.85 5.17 2.13
CA VAL A 7 -28.79 4.56 1.30
C VAL A 7 -27.48 5.35 1.37
N ILE A 8 -27.55 6.69 1.33
CA ILE A 8 -26.36 7.55 1.43
C ILE A 8 -25.71 7.43 2.82
N ILE A 9 -26.50 7.41 3.89
CA ILE A 9 -26.00 7.24 5.26
C ILE A 9 -25.27 5.89 5.40
N CYS A 10 -25.88 4.79 4.95
CA CYS A 10 -25.26 3.47 5.01
C CYS A 10 -23.95 3.40 4.22
N LEU A 11 -23.90 3.97 3.02
CA LEU A 11 -22.68 4.01 2.21
C LEU A 11 -21.58 4.85 2.87
N THR A 12 -21.94 5.96 3.52
CA THR A 12 -20.99 6.83 4.23
C THR A 12 -20.40 6.10 5.43
N ILE A 13 -21.22 5.43 6.24
CA ILE A 13 -20.75 4.63 7.38
C ILE A 13 -19.79 3.54 6.91
N LEU A 14 -20.17 2.80 5.87
CA LEU A 14 -19.33 1.74 5.32
C LEU A 14 -17.99 2.26 4.77
N PHE A 15 -17.97 3.46 4.17
CA PHE A 15 -16.74 4.12 3.74
C PHE A 15 -15.82 4.42 4.94
N PHE A 16 -16.34 5.00 6.01
CA PHE A 16 -15.54 5.28 7.22
C PHE A 16 -15.03 4.01 7.90
N VAL A 17 -15.85 2.95 7.97
CA VAL A 17 -15.41 1.65 8.49
C VAL A 17 -14.27 1.07 7.65
N GLY A 18 -14.39 1.14 6.32
CA GLY A 18 -13.32 0.74 5.40
C GLY A 18 -12.04 1.56 5.59
N LEU A 19 -12.16 2.87 5.80
CA LEU A 19 -11.03 3.79 5.99
C LEU A 19 -10.32 3.54 7.33
N ILE A 20 -11.07 3.29 8.41
CA ILE A 20 -10.53 2.91 9.72
C ILE A 20 -9.81 1.55 9.65
N SER A 21 -10.38 0.59 8.92
CA SER A 21 -9.77 -0.73 8.69
C SER A 21 -8.48 -0.64 7.87
N LEU A 22 -8.46 0.18 6.81
CA LEU A 22 -7.26 0.45 6.03
C LEU A 22 -6.19 1.14 6.86
N TYR A 23 -6.58 2.13 7.67
CA TYR A 23 -5.70 2.84 8.59
C TYR A 23 -5.08 1.84 9.58
N SER A 24 -5.88 1.10 10.34
CA SER A 24 -5.35 0.13 11.31
C SER A 24 -4.45 -0.94 10.67
N HIS A 25 -4.70 -1.31 9.41
CA HIS A 25 -3.83 -2.21 8.66
C HIS A 25 -2.49 -1.60 8.26
N LEU A 26 -2.46 -0.34 7.82
CA LEU A 26 -1.21 0.38 7.53
C LEU A 26 -0.32 0.50 8.79
N PHE A 27 -0.94 0.51 9.98
CA PHE A 27 -0.26 0.60 11.27
C PHE A 27 -0.09 -0.76 12.00
N SER A 28 -0.53 -1.88 11.41
CA SER A 28 -0.29 -3.22 11.94
C SER A 28 1.09 -3.71 11.49
N THR A 29 1.98 -3.92 12.47
CA THR A 29 3.40 -4.20 12.26
C THR A 29 3.71 -5.69 12.42
N PRO A 30 4.51 -6.32 11.54
CA PRO A 30 5.11 -7.64 11.75
C PRO A 30 6.33 -7.58 12.69
N PHE A 31 6.52 -6.46 13.39
CA PHE A 31 7.60 -6.26 14.36
C PHE A 31 7.44 -7.26 15.51
N THR A 32 8.42 -8.14 15.68
CA THR A 32 8.28 -9.38 16.47
C THR A 32 8.75 -9.28 17.91
N PHE A 33 9.48 -8.23 18.28
CA PHE A 33 10.04 -8.03 19.63
C PHE A 33 9.36 -6.88 20.37
N SER A 34 9.27 -7.02 21.70
CA SER A 34 8.65 -6.04 22.59
C SER A 34 9.56 -4.86 22.89
N SER A 35 10.88 -5.06 23.04
CA SER A 35 11.84 -3.96 23.20
C SER A 35 13.23 -4.31 22.65
N SER A 36 14.08 -3.29 22.47
CA SER A 36 15.44 -3.51 21.99
C SER A 36 16.42 -2.48 22.51
N LYS A 37 17.66 -2.92 22.71
CA LYS A 37 18.78 -2.07 23.11
C LYS A 37 19.94 -2.35 22.17
N ILE A 38 20.53 -1.29 21.65
CA ILE A 38 21.65 -1.35 20.72
C ILE A 38 22.76 -0.46 21.25
N ASP A 39 23.89 -1.03 21.61
CA ASP A 39 25.08 -0.30 22.05
C ASP A 39 26.16 -0.42 20.98
N SER A 40 26.82 0.68 20.62
CA SER A 40 27.85 0.73 19.59
C SER A 40 29.18 1.27 20.16
N VAL A 41 30.26 0.54 19.85
CA VAL A 41 31.65 0.89 20.18
C VAL A 41 32.48 0.81 18.90
N GLY A 42 32.70 1.96 18.25
CA GLY A 42 33.34 2.00 16.94
C GLY A 42 32.47 1.28 15.88
N ASN A 43 33.03 0.26 15.23
CA ASN A 43 32.29 -0.57 14.27
C ASN A 43 31.56 -1.75 14.93
N ASN A 44 31.81 -1.99 16.20
CA ASN A 44 31.20 -3.09 16.92
C ASN A 44 29.81 -2.68 17.46
N ILE A 45 28.80 -3.48 17.15
CA ILE A 45 27.41 -3.25 17.52
C ILE A 45 26.96 -4.42 18.37
N ASN A 46 26.52 -4.12 19.59
CA ASN A 46 25.92 -5.05 20.53
C ASN A 46 24.41 -4.80 20.55
N GLU A 47 23.63 -5.76 20.09
CA GLU A 47 22.18 -5.69 20.06
C GLU A 47 21.58 -6.70 21.04
N ARG A 48 20.56 -6.27 21.78
CA ARG A 48 19.71 -7.11 22.61
C ARG A 48 18.26 -6.84 22.26
N LEU A 49 17.54 -7.90 21.94
CA LEU A 49 16.11 -7.88 21.61
C LEU A 49 15.36 -8.68 22.67
N VAL A 50 14.23 -8.14 23.11
CA VAL A 50 13.35 -8.74 24.10
C VAL A 50 12.04 -9.10 23.43
N TYR A 51 11.57 -10.34 23.59
CA TYR A 51 10.36 -10.86 22.98
C TYR A 51 9.35 -11.21 24.07
N THR A 52 8.07 -10.97 23.78
CA THR A 52 6.95 -11.44 24.58
C THR A 52 5.95 -12.12 23.64
N PRO A 53 6.13 -13.41 23.34
CA PRO A 53 5.33 -14.12 22.36
C PRO A 53 3.82 -14.09 22.64
N ASP A 54 3.03 -13.84 21.61
CA ASP A 54 1.56 -13.94 21.60
C ASP A 54 1.07 -15.39 21.37
N GLN A 55 1.92 -16.23 20.78
CA GLN A 55 1.72 -17.65 20.57
C GLN A 55 3.02 -18.42 20.81
N SER A 56 2.96 -19.75 20.82
CA SER A 56 4.16 -20.56 20.97
C SER A 56 5.00 -20.53 19.69
N TYR A 57 6.32 -20.33 19.80
CA TYR A 57 7.25 -20.34 18.67
C TYR A 57 8.38 -21.36 18.82
N HIS A 58 8.87 -21.85 17.67
CA HIS A 58 10.08 -22.66 17.56
C HIS A 58 11.34 -21.81 17.64
N THR A 59 11.31 -20.64 17.01
CA THR A 59 12.46 -19.79 16.75
C THR A 59 12.10 -18.33 17.05
N LEU A 60 12.98 -17.62 17.77
CA LEU A 60 13.00 -16.17 17.85
C LEU A 60 14.22 -15.68 17.08
N TYR A 61 14.04 -14.68 16.22
CA TYR A 61 15.09 -14.29 15.27
C TYR A 61 15.07 -12.80 14.94
N ARG A 62 16.20 -12.33 14.42
CA ARG A 62 16.42 -11.02 13.84
C ARG A 62 16.99 -11.21 12.44
N SER A 63 16.31 -10.69 11.43
CA SER A 63 16.81 -10.63 10.05
C SER A 63 17.48 -9.30 9.75
N PHE A 64 18.35 -9.26 8.75
CA PHE A 64 19.00 -8.04 8.27
C PHE A 64 18.61 -7.71 6.83
N VAL A 65 18.77 -6.43 6.47
CA VAL A 65 18.70 -6.00 5.07
C VAL A 65 20.04 -6.25 4.37
N ASP A 66 21.14 -5.92 5.05
CA ASP A 66 22.48 -6.19 4.56
C ASP A 66 22.85 -7.67 4.75
N PRO A 67 23.68 -8.28 3.89
CA PRO A 67 24.04 -9.68 4.00
C PRO A 67 24.87 -9.98 5.25
N VAL A 68 24.50 -11.04 5.97
CA VAL A 68 25.25 -11.57 7.12
C VAL A 68 26.33 -12.55 6.65
N SER A 69 27.54 -12.42 7.19
CA SER A 69 28.65 -13.35 7.00
C SER A 69 29.39 -13.68 8.30
N GLU A 70 30.16 -14.76 8.24
CA GLU A 70 31.11 -15.23 9.25
C GLU A 70 32.49 -14.55 9.15
N SER A 71 32.76 -13.87 8.03
CA SER A 71 34.05 -13.26 7.73
C SER A 71 33.91 -11.90 7.04
N ASP A 72 34.95 -11.08 7.15
CA ASP A 72 35.01 -9.76 6.53
C ASP A 72 34.98 -9.88 5.00
N GLY A 73 33.87 -9.45 4.42
CA GLY A 73 33.72 -9.17 3.01
C GLY A 73 33.01 -7.84 2.89
N GLY A 74 33.71 -6.79 2.43
CA GLY A 74 33.21 -5.42 2.43
C GLY A 74 31.73 -5.30 2.02
N GLY A 75 30.95 -4.59 2.84
CA GLY A 75 29.50 -4.44 2.65
C GLY A 75 28.64 -5.54 3.29
N LYS A 76 29.21 -6.44 4.10
CA LYS A 76 28.48 -7.44 4.89
C LYS A 76 28.49 -7.11 6.40
N ILE A 77 27.55 -7.70 7.13
CA ILE A 77 27.50 -7.71 8.59
C ILE A 77 28.24 -8.95 9.07
N GLU A 78 29.36 -8.75 9.75
CA GLU A 78 30.16 -9.85 10.30
C GLU A 78 29.70 -10.18 11.71
N MET A 79 29.16 -11.39 11.91
CA MET A 79 28.72 -11.84 13.23
C MET A 79 29.92 -12.26 14.08
N THR A 80 30.05 -11.70 15.28
CA THR A 80 31.14 -12.05 16.21
C THR A 80 30.68 -12.92 17.37
N SER A 81 29.45 -12.73 17.85
CA SER A 81 28.91 -13.55 18.94
C SER A 81 27.39 -13.50 19.01
N LEU A 82 26.80 -14.53 19.62
CA LEU A 82 25.37 -14.62 19.86
C LEU A 82 25.05 -15.05 21.28
N THR A 83 23.97 -14.49 21.82
CA THR A 83 23.46 -14.80 23.15
C THR A 83 21.99 -15.16 23.06
N CYS A 84 21.62 -16.29 23.70
CA CYS A 84 20.24 -16.72 23.87
C CYS A 84 20.00 -16.96 25.34
N GLU A 85 18.88 -16.46 25.87
CA GLU A 85 18.43 -16.85 27.20
C GLU A 85 17.97 -18.31 27.25
N LYS A 86 17.36 -18.78 26.16
CA LYS A 86 16.81 -20.12 25.97
C LYS A 86 16.96 -20.56 24.51
N GLY A 87 17.04 -21.87 24.29
CA GLY A 87 17.22 -22.46 22.97
C GLY A 87 18.67 -22.46 22.50
N GLU A 88 18.89 -23.08 21.35
CA GLU A 88 20.17 -23.16 20.67
C GLU A 88 20.42 -21.88 19.86
N ARG A 89 21.64 -21.35 19.97
CA ARG A 89 22.11 -20.15 19.28
C ARG A 89 22.48 -20.50 17.85
N TYR A 90 22.02 -19.71 16.88
CA TYR A 90 22.46 -19.85 15.50
C TYR A 90 22.48 -18.51 14.76
N PHE A 91 23.26 -18.45 13.69
CA PHE A 91 22.98 -17.52 12.59
C PHE A 91 23.07 -18.23 11.26
N ARG A 92 22.36 -17.69 10.27
CA ARG A 92 22.32 -18.19 8.91
C ARG A 92 22.71 -17.07 7.95
N THR A 93 23.74 -17.32 7.17
CA THR A 93 24.26 -16.36 6.20
C THR A 93 23.26 -16.12 5.07
N TYR A 94 23.49 -15.08 4.28
CA TYR A 94 22.70 -14.81 3.09
C TYR A 94 22.71 -15.97 2.09
N ASP A 95 23.88 -16.62 1.94
CA ASP A 95 24.10 -17.77 1.05
C ASP A 95 23.52 -19.08 1.61
N GLY A 96 22.96 -19.03 2.83
CA GLY A 96 22.23 -20.13 3.45
C GLY A 96 23.08 -21.08 4.30
N GLU A 97 24.34 -20.74 4.57
CA GLU A 97 25.19 -21.49 5.48
C GLU A 97 24.84 -21.19 6.94
N CYS A 98 24.89 -22.20 7.81
CA CYS A 98 24.50 -22.08 9.21
C CYS A 98 25.66 -22.26 10.16
N TYR A 99 25.63 -21.49 11.24
CA TYR A 99 26.68 -21.45 12.24
C TYR A 99 26.08 -21.40 13.65
N ASP A 100 26.77 -21.97 14.62
CA ASP A 100 26.39 -21.90 16.03
C ASP A 100 26.79 -20.55 16.68
N GLY A 101 26.45 -20.39 17.96
CA GLY A 101 26.82 -19.19 18.73
C GLY A 101 28.32 -18.96 18.93
N ASN A 102 29.17 -19.93 18.60
CA ASN A 102 30.63 -19.85 18.63
C ASN A 102 31.25 -19.73 17.22
N LEU A 103 30.42 -19.47 16.20
CA LEU A 103 30.81 -19.34 14.80
C LEU A 103 31.35 -20.64 14.17
N ASN A 104 31.01 -21.81 14.72
CA ASN A 104 31.31 -23.09 14.08
C ASN A 104 30.22 -23.42 13.09
N LYS A 105 30.60 -23.91 11.91
CA LYS A 105 29.64 -24.34 10.88
C LYS A 105 28.83 -25.55 11.39
N ILE A 106 27.50 -25.48 11.24
CA ILE A 106 26.55 -26.52 11.66
C ILE A 106 25.55 -26.82 10.55
N ASN A 107 24.80 -27.91 10.71
CA ASN A 107 23.61 -28.14 9.91
C ASN A 107 22.52 -27.11 10.30
N CYS A 108 21.82 -26.59 9.30
CA CYS A 108 20.76 -25.61 9.55
C CYS A 108 19.63 -26.20 10.39
N LEU A 109 19.28 -25.47 11.45
CA LEU A 109 18.15 -25.80 12.30
C LEU A 109 16.84 -25.59 11.51
N PRO A 110 15.81 -26.41 11.76
CA PRO A 110 14.51 -26.23 11.12
C PRO A 110 13.87 -24.91 11.60
N TYR A 111 12.96 -24.36 10.80
CA TYR A 111 12.29 -23.07 11.08
C TYR A 111 13.27 -21.91 11.24
N THR A 112 14.27 -21.87 10.36
CA THR A 112 15.22 -20.77 10.19
C THR A 112 15.26 -20.36 8.71
N GLU A 113 15.49 -19.09 8.44
CA GLU A 113 15.54 -18.46 7.12
C GLU A 113 16.93 -17.87 6.85
N ASN A 114 17.22 -17.60 5.57
CA ASN A 114 18.49 -16.97 5.22
C ASN A 114 18.58 -15.54 5.79
N ASN A 115 19.81 -15.08 6.04
CA ASN A 115 20.11 -13.71 6.45
C ASN A 115 19.53 -13.28 7.81
N GLU A 116 19.62 -14.18 8.79
CA GLU A 116 19.11 -13.94 10.14
C GLU A 116 20.03 -14.52 11.22
N TYR A 117 19.84 -14.04 12.44
CA TYR A 117 20.32 -14.70 13.63
C TYR A 117 19.21 -14.94 14.64
N GLY A 118 19.37 -15.94 15.49
CA GLY A 118 18.35 -16.22 16.48
C GLY A 118 18.65 -17.33 17.48
N CYS A 119 17.57 -17.70 18.15
CA CYS A 119 17.50 -18.78 19.11
C CYS A 119 16.41 -19.75 18.67
N SER A 120 16.72 -21.05 18.59
CA SER A 120 15.76 -22.06 18.15
C SER A 120 15.72 -23.26 19.09
N PHE A 121 14.54 -23.87 19.21
CA PHE A 121 14.34 -25.18 19.83
C PHE A 121 14.20 -26.30 18.78
N GLY A 122 14.55 -26.01 17.52
CA GLY A 122 14.40 -26.91 16.40
C GLY A 122 12.94 -27.31 16.21
N ASN A 123 12.66 -28.61 16.21
CA ASN A 123 11.30 -29.13 15.98
C ASN A 123 10.33 -28.93 17.15
N ASN A 124 10.79 -28.42 18.29
CA ASN A 124 9.97 -28.25 19.48
C ASN A 124 9.54 -26.80 19.65
N PHE A 125 8.31 -26.58 20.12
CA PHE A 125 7.88 -25.28 20.63
C PHE A 125 8.52 -25.06 22.00
N GLY A 126 9.41 -24.08 22.12
CA GLY A 126 10.08 -23.76 23.40
C GLY A 126 9.90 -22.32 23.87
N PHE A 127 9.48 -21.41 23.00
CA PHE A 127 9.12 -20.04 23.36
C PHE A 127 7.62 -19.97 23.61
N GLY A 128 7.21 -19.95 24.88
CA GLY A 128 5.81 -20.00 25.29
C GLY A 128 5.14 -18.62 25.37
N VAL A 129 3.82 -18.62 25.25
CA VAL A 129 2.96 -17.43 25.29
C VAL A 129 3.14 -16.64 26.60
N GLY A 130 3.22 -15.32 26.48
CA GLY A 130 3.26 -14.38 27.61
C GLY A 130 4.54 -14.41 28.45
N LYS A 131 5.51 -15.27 28.11
CA LYS A 131 6.83 -15.30 28.74
C LYS A 131 7.76 -14.31 28.05
N THR A 132 8.64 -13.70 28.82
CA THR A 132 9.66 -12.81 28.25
C THR A 132 10.91 -13.62 27.94
N TYR A 133 11.48 -13.40 26.76
CA TYR A 133 12.72 -14.01 26.32
C TYR A 133 13.64 -12.95 25.75
N SER A 134 14.95 -13.15 25.84
CA SER A 134 15.91 -12.26 25.19
C SER A 134 16.89 -13.02 24.30
N ILE A 135 17.16 -12.40 23.14
CA ILE A 135 18.20 -12.80 22.20
C ILE A 135 19.13 -11.61 22.00
N GLY A 136 20.38 -11.86 21.67
CA GLY A 136 21.35 -10.80 21.42
C GLY A 136 22.43 -11.24 20.45
N GLY A 137 22.97 -10.27 19.74
CA GLY A 137 24.01 -10.45 18.75
C GLY A 137 25.06 -9.36 18.91
N THR A 138 26.32 -9.75 18.76
CA THR A 138 27.42 -8.80 18.55
C THR A 138 27.89 -8.96 17.12
N TYR A 139 27.97 -7.86 16.40
CA TYR A 139 28.39 -7.86 15.01
C TYR A 139 29.20 -6.61 14.65
N LEU A 140 30.12 -6.78 13.73
CA LEU A 140 30.81 -5.66 13.10
C LEU A 140 29.92 -5.17 11.96
N GLY A 141 29.43 -3.95 12.12
CA GLY A 141 28.94 -3.21 10.98
C GLY A 141 30.16 -2.86 10.13
N ASN A 142 30.17 -3.24 8.86
CA ASN A 142 31.15 -2.74 7.90
C ASN A 142 30.46 -1.82 6.87
N PRO A 143 29.82 -0.69 7.28
CA PRO A 143 29.01 0.08 6.36
C PRO A 143 29.96 0.89 5.46
N PRO A 144 29.76 0.88 4.14
CA PRO A 144 30.58 1.65 3.20
C PRO A 144 30.44 3.18 3.35
N THR A 145 29.74 3.68 4.37
CA THR A 145 29.26 5.09 4.41
C THR A 145 29.61 5.79 5.72
N THR A 146 30.90 5.91 5.98
CA THR A 146 31.34 7.02 6.84
C THR A 146 31.38 8.30 6.03
N PHE A 147 30.83 9.40 6.56
CA PHE A 147 30.76 10.67 5.86
C PHE A 147 31.12 11.84 6.79
N LEU A 148 31.61 12.93 6.21
CA LEU A 148 32.10 14.09 6.94
C LEU A 148 31.05 15.21 6.93
N VAL A 149 30.71 15.72 8.12
CA VAL A 149 29.86 16.91 8.29
C VAL A 149 30.58 17.87 9.21
N LYS A 150 30.93 19.07 8.71
CA LYS A 150 31.63 20.12 9.48
C LYS A 150 32.91 19.61 10.19
N GLY A 151 33.70 18.80 9.48
CA GLY A 151 34.95 18.23 10.00
C GLY A 151 34.80 17.06 10.98
N LYS A 152 33.56 16.63 11.28
CA LYS A 152 33.28 15.46 12.12
C LYS A 152 32.84 14.27 11.27
N LYS A 153 33.35 13.08 11.58
CA LYS A 153 33.03 11.84 10.88
C LYS A 153 31.84 11.15 11.54
N TYR A 154 30.86 10.77 10.72
CA TYR A 154 29.64 10.10 11.15
C TYR A 154 29.47 8.78 10.41
N LEU A 155 28.94 7.80 11.12
CA LEU A 155 28.45 6.53 10.60
C LEU A 155 26.94 6.65 10.41
N LYS A 156 26.44 6.40 9.20
CA LYS A 156 25.01 6.22 8.95
C LYS A 156 24.63 4.82 9.42
N PHE A 157 23.72 4.72 10.38
CA PHE A 157 23.24 3.44 10.89
C PHE A 157 21.73 3.34 10.71
N VAL A 158 21.28 2.30 10.01
CA VAL A 158 19.86 2.00 9.82
C VAL A 158 19.44 1.03 10.91
N VAL A 159 18.82 1.56 11.96
CA VAL A 159 18.39 0.77 13.13
C VAL A 159 17.28 -0.19 12.74
N TYR A 160 16.27 0.35 12.05
CA TYR A 160 15.14 -0.41 11.52
C TYR A 160 14.87 0.06 10.10
N SER A 161 14.57 -0.88 9.21
CA SER A 161 14.12 -0.56 7.86
C SER A 161 12.65 -0.14 7.87
N SER A 162 12.17 0.41 6.76
CA SER A 162 10.78 0.78 6.49
C SER A 162 9.80 -0.39 6.52
N TYR A 163 10.26 -1.59 6.88
CA TYR A 163 9.45 -2.78 7.12
C TYR A 163 8.73 -2.70 8.47
N LYS A 164 7.92 -1.64 8.64
CA LYS A 164 6.84 -1.55 9.62
C LYS A 164 7.31 -1.72 11.06
N HIS A 165 8.04 -0.73 11.57
CA HIS A 165 8.24 -0.51 13.02
C HIS A 165 7.09 0.35 13.59
N PRO A 166 6.80 0.36 14.90
CA PRO A 166 5.82 1.29 15.46
C PRO A 166 6.31 2.74 15.35
N THR A 167 5.42 3.73 15.48
CA THR A 167 5.84 5.14 15.48
C THR A 167 6.84 5.37 16.61
N LEU A 168 8.04 5.84 16.28
CA LEU A 168 9.09 6.12 17.27
C LEU A 168 9.18 7.62 17.51
N THR A 169 9.05 8.04 18.76
CA THR A 169 9.19 9.44 19.19
C THR A 169 10.32 9.54 20.20
N LYS A 170 11.25 10.47 19.95
CA LYS A 170 12.42 10.68 20.80
C LYS A 170 11.99 11.08 22.22
N GLY A 171 12.51 10.38 23.23
CA GLY A 171 12.21 10.62 24.64
C GLY A 171 10.91 10.00 25.15
N GLU A 172 10.12 9.36 24.28
CA GLU A 172 8.94 8.58 24.67
C GLU A 172 9.27 7.08 24.61
N ASN A 173 9.29 6.51 23.40
CA ASN A 173 9.57 5.10 23.13
C ASN A 173 10.85 4.88 22.31
N PHE A 174 11.64 5.94 22.12
CA PHE A 174 12.92 5.92 21.42
C PHE A 174 13.93 6.79 22.15
N VAL A 175 14.87 6.15 22.85
CA VAL A 175 15.87 6.84 23.67
C VAL A 175 17.24 6.70 23.02
N LEU A 176 17.89 7.84 22.81
CA LEU A 176 19.20 7.92 22.17
C LEU A 176 20.17 8.61 23.13
N SER A 177 21.40 8.11 23.20
CA SER A 177 22.47 8.81 23.92
C SER A 177 22.71 10.22 23.35
N SER A 178 23.29 11.07 24.21
CA SER A 178 23.66 12.42 23.82
C SER A 178 24.65 12.38 22.66
N ASN A 179 24.49 13.29 21.70
CA ASN A 179 25.29 13.43 20.47
C ASN A 179 24.91 12.56 19.26
N ILE A 180 23.90 11.69 19.34
CA ILE A 180 23.34 11.03 18.15
C ILE A 180 22.42 11.99 17.40
N ILE A 181 22.62 12.10 16.08
CA ILE A 181 21.74 12.89 15.21
C ILE A 181 20.64 11.96 14.67
N SER A 182 19.39 12.35 14.87
CA SER A 182 18.22 11.61 14.42
C SER A 182 17.06 12.57 14.16
N LYS A 183 16.01 12.12 13.47
CA LYS A 183 14.71 12.80 13.49
C LYS A 183 14.12 12.73 14.90
N ASN A 184 13.20 13.65 15.21
CA ASN A 184 12.44 13.60 16.46
C ASN A 184 11.37 12.50 16.45
N LYS A 185 10.85 12.18 15.25
CA LYS A 185 9.78 11.21 15.05
C LYS A 185 10.03 10.40 13.78
N TYR A 186 9.78 9.10 13.84
CA TYR A 186 9.78 8.19 12.69
C TYR A 186 8.43 7.50 12.58
N TYR A 187 7.81 7.58 11.41
CA TYR A 187 6.57 6.87 11.12
C TYR A 187 6.86 5.42 10.67
N PRO A 188 5.90 4.49 10.80
CA PRO A 188 6.12 3.06 10.55
C PRO A 188 6.66 2.66 9.17
N PHE A 189 6.51 3.53 8.19
CA PHE A 189 6.91 3.31 6.80
C PHE A 189 8.24 4.00 6.45
N GLU A 190 8.93 4.56 7.43
CA GLU A 190 10.22 5.22 7.23
C GLU A 190 11.36 4.32 7.69
N ASP A 191 12.55 4.47 7.10
CA ASP A 191 13.74 3.90 7.69
C ASP A 191 14.13 4.70 8.95
N VAL A 192 14.43 4.00 10.04
CA VAL A 192 14.96 4.58 11.28
C VAL A 192 16.45 4.72 11.15
N ILE A 193 16.85 5.82 10.51
CA ILE A 193 18.24 6.16 10.27
C ILE A 193 18.74 7.08 11.37
N ILE A 194 19.79 6.67 12.06
CA ILE A 194 20.54 7.50 13.01
C ILE A 194 21.97 7.72 12.53
N TYR A 195 22.58 8.80 13.01
CA TYR A 195 23.97 9.11 12.69
C TYR A 195 24.82 9.11 13.95
N LEU A 196 25.75 8.16 14.00
CA LEU A 196 26.65 7.93 15.12
C LEU A 196 27.98 8.62 14.84
N PRO A 197 28.46 9.55 15.67
CA PRO A 197 29.81 10.08 15.55
C PRO A 197 30.85 8.97 15.74
N THR A 198 31.93 8.92 14.97
CA THR A 198 32.89 7.78 15.05
C THR A 198 33.90 7.89 16.19
N GLU A 199 33.93 9.01 16.92
CA GLU A 199 34.95 9.33 17.94
C GLU A 199 34.53 9.01 19.39
N LYS A 200 33.31 8.50 19.62
CA LYS A 200 32.84 8.17 20.98
C LYS A 200 32.05 6.85 21.02
N GLN A 201 31.83 6.37 22.23
CA GLN A 201 30.96 5.24 22.55
C GLN A 201 29.50 5.69 22.68
N TYR A 202 28.56 4.90 22.17
CA TYR A 202 27.15 5.25 22.15
C TYR A 202 26.26 4.09 22.60
N GLY A 203 25.33 4.38 23.50
CA GLY A 203 24.19 3.50 23.77
C GLY A 203 22.93 4.04 23.10
N THR A 204 22.14 3.17 22.49
CA THR A 204 20.78 3.47 22.04
C THR A 204 19.84 2.49 22.71
N GLU A 205 18.84 3.02 23.40
CA GLU A 205 17.86 2.22 24.10
C GLU A 205 16.50 2.50 23.48
N THR A 206 16.04 1.60 22.62
CA THR A 206 14.69 1.67 22.09
C THR A 206 13.77 0.95 23.08
N ILE A 207 13.35 1.67 24.12
CA ILE A 207 12.31 1.19 25.04
C ILE A 207 10.98 1.28 24.33
N LEU A 208 10.65 0.22 23.59
CA LEU A 208 9.28 -0.03 23.18
C LEU A 208 8.57 -0.68 24.37
N SER A 209 7.67 0.07 24.99
CA SER A 209 6.82 -0.46 26.06
C SER A 209 5.36 -0.28 25.64
N ASN A 210 4.55 -1.32 25.88
CA ASN A 210 3.09 -1.35 25.71
C ASN A 210 2.56 -1.30 24.27
N PHE A 211 2.87 -2.30 23.46
CA PHE A 211 2.10 -2.57 22.24
C PHE A 211 1.55 -4.00 22.25
N GLU A 212 0.22 -4.11 22.26
CA GLU A 212 -0.45 -5.39 22.03
C GLU A 212 -0.32 -5.77 20.56
N TYR A 213 0.40 -6.86 20.34
CA TYR A 213 0.58 -7.46 19.04
C TYR A 213 -0.67 -8.25 18.66
N ASN A 214 -1.18 -8.03 17.44
CA ASN A 214 -2.27 -8.81 16.88
C ASN A 214 -1.79 -9.34 15.53
N SER A 215 -0.95 -10.38 15.54
CA SER A 215 -0.62 -11.07 14.30
C SER A 215 -1.88 -11.76 13.76
N SER A 216 -2.18 -11.51 12.50
CA SER A 216 -2.96 -12.47 11.71
C SER A 216 -2.95 -12.04 10.26
N ALA A 217 -2.01 -12.58 9.50
CA ALA A 217 -2.02 -12.50 8.04
C ALA A 217 -3.36 -12.97 7.42
N GLY A 218 -4.10 -13.86 8.11
CA GLY A 218 -5.47 -14.25 7.75
C GLY A 218 -6.53 -13.15 7.95
N LYS A 219 -6.38 -12.26 8.93
CA LYS A 219 -7.28 -11.08 9.09
C LYS A 219 -6.98 -10.00 8.04
N ILE A 220 -5.76 -9.97 7.49
CA ILE A 220 -5.34 -9.00 6.46
C ILE A 220 -6.20 -9.17 5.19
N PHE A 221 -6.37 -10.40 4.69
CA PHE A 221 -7.13 -10.64 3.47
C PHE A 221 -8.64 -10.41 3.66
N GLY A 222 -9.18 -10.84 4.81
CA GLY A 222 -10.57 -10.57 5.18
C GLY A 222 -10.87 -9.08 5.30
N ASN A 223 -9.98 -8.31 5.93
CA ASN A 223 -10.16 -6.86 6.11
C ASN A 223 -9.98 -6.05 4.83
N LEU A 224 -9.14 -6.52 3.89
CA LEU A 224 -8.97 -5.91 2.57
C LEU A 224 -10.24 -6.05 1.72
N ILE A 225 -10.90 -7.21 1.80
CA ILE A 225 -12.19 -7.45 1.15
C ILE A 225 -13.28 -6.57 1.78
N VAL A 226 -13.33 -6.50 3.11
CA VAL A 226 -14.29 -5.65 3.85
C VAL A 226 -14.11 -4.16 3.54
N SER A 227 -12.90 -3.70 3.21
CA SER A 227 -12.63 -2.30 2.85
C SER A 227 -12.87 -1.98 1.36
N LEU A 228 -12.65 -2.94 0.46
CA LEU A 228 -12.87 -2.73 -0.99
C LEU A 228 -14.35 -2.85 -1.40
N ILE A 229 -15.11 -3.80 -0.82
CA ILE A 229 -16.54 -4.00 -1.14
C ILE A 229 -17.36 -2.71 -1.03
N PRO A 230 -17.30 -1.93 0.07
CA PRO A 230 -18.09 -0.72 0.18
C PRO A 230 -17.64 0.40 -0.77
N PHE A 231 -16.34 0.46 -1.11
CA PHE A 231 -15.85 1.37 -2.15
C PHE A 231 -16.47 1.05 -3.51
N PHE A 232 -16.48 -0.23 -3.92
CA PHE A 232 -17.12 -0.65 -5.17
C PHE A 232 -18.63 -0.45 -5.13
N LEU A 233 -19.31 -0.75 -4.02
CA LEU A 233 -20.75 -0.53 -3.87
C LEU A 233 -21.11 0.96 -3.99
N PHE A 234 -20.33 1.85 -3.39
CA PHE A 234 -20.51 3.30 -3.56
C PHE A 234 -20.30 3.72 -5.01
N PHE A 235 -19.22 3.30 -5.63
CA PHE A 235 -18.90 3.64 -7.02
C PHE A 235 -19.99 3.15 -7.99
N PHE A 236 -20.44 1.90 -7.85
CA PHE A 236 -21.51 1.35 -8.68
C PHE A 236 -22.85 2.03 -8.41
N SER A 237 -23.19 2.30 -7.15
CA SER A 237 -24.42 3.03 -6.81
C SER A 237 -24.42 4.44 -7.41
N TRP A 238 -23.30 5.16 -7.31
CA TRP A 238 -23.14 6.46 -7.96
C TRP A 238 -23.20 6.35 -9.49
N PHE A 239 -22.53 5.36 -10.09
CA PHE A 239 -22.51 5.18 -11.55
C PHE A 239 -23.90 4.86 -12.13
N PHE A 240 -24.70 4.03 -11.44
CA PHE A 240 -26.03 3.62 -11.89
C PHE A 240 -27.14 4.60 -11.50
N PHE A 241 -27.09 5.19 -10.30
CA PHE A 241 -28.16 6.03 -9.76
C PHE A 241 -27.81 7.53 -9.67
N GLY A 242 -26.52 7.85 -9.55
CA GLY A 242 -26.00 9.21 -9.45
C GLY A 242 -25.65 9.86 -10.79
N LYS A 243 -25.62 9.09 -11.89
CA LYS A 243 -25.69 9.65 -13.24
C LYS A 243 -27.04 10.34 -13.38
N GLU A 244 -27.08 11.63 -13.03
CA GLU A 244 -28.22 12.48 -13.32
C GLU A 244 -28.59 12.24 -14.79
N ARG A 245 -29.80 11.72 -15.01
CA ARG A 245 -30.36 11.68 -16.35
C ARG A 245 -30.57 13.13 -16.75
N LEU A 246 -29.57 13.72 -17.39
CA LEU A 246 -29.59 15.01 -18.07
C LEU A 246 -30.57 15.02 -19.27
N THR A 247 -31.62 14.20 -19.24
CA THR A 247 -32.82 14.46 -20.03
C THR A 247 -33.48 15.68 -19.40
N LYS A 248 -33.00 16.87 -19.78
CA LYS A 248 -33.70 18.13 -19.58
C LYS A 248 -35.16 17.88 -19.96
N LYS A 249 -36.08 18.02 -19.01
CA LYS A 249 -37.52 18.07 -19.32
C LYS A 249 -37.72 19.30 -20.19
N ILE A 250 -37.78 19.11 -21.50
CA ILE A 250 -38.11 20.18 -22.44
C ILE A 250 -39.55 20.60 -22.12
N PRO A 251 -39.82 21.88 -21.82
CA PRO A 251 -41.17 22.37 -21.54
C PRO A 251 -42.12 22.07 -22.71
N LYS A 252 -43.39 21.78 -22.39
CA LYS A 252 -44.42 21.39 -23.38
C LYS A 252 -44.64 22.49 -24.42
N GLU A 253 -44.34 23.73 -24.05
CA GLU A 253 -44.48 24.92 -24.88
C GLU A 253 -43.48 24.95 -26.06
N ILE A 254 -42.33 24.26 -25.95
CA ILE A 254 -41.35 24.13 -27.05
C ILE A 254 -41.74 22.96 -27.99
N SER A 255 -42.72 22.13 -27.63
CA SER A 255 -43.19 21.01 -28.45
C SER A 255 -44.23 21.39 -29.52
N PHE A 256 -44.61 22.67 -29.60
CA PHE A 256 -45.44 23.17 -30.71
C PHE A 256 -44.61 23.29 -32.00
N TYR A 257 -44.41 22.15 -32.66
CA TYR A 257 -43.87 22.12 -34.02
C TYR A 257 -44.83 22.85 -34.99
N PRO A 258 -44.33 23.78 -35.83
CA PRO A 258 -45.16 24.46 -36.81
C PRO A 258 -45.67 23.47 -37.87
N ARG A 259 -46.99 23.33 -38.00
CA ARG A 259 -47.62 22.33 -38.90
C ARG A 259 -47.28 22.52 -40.38
N GLU A 260 -46.97 23.75 -40.80
CA GLU A 260 -46.78 24.12 -42.21
C GLU A 260 -45.32 24.18 -42.67
N ARG A 261 -44.36 24.28 -41.75
CA ARG A 261 -42.93 24.45 -42.09
C ARG A 261 -42.18 23.13 -42.01
N LYS A 262 -41.16 22.93 -42.85
CA LYS A 262 -40.37 21.68 -42.80
C LYS A 262 -39.54 21.66 -41.52
N GLY A 263 -39.45 20.51 -40.86
CA GLY A 263 -38.74 20.39 -39.57
C GLY A 263 -37.27 20.83 -39.61
N TRP A 264 -36.59 20.69 -40.74
CA TRP A 264 -35.21 21.17 -40.90
C TRP A 264 -35.12 22.70 -41.05
N GLU A 265 -36.14 23.36 -41.61
CA GLU A 265 -36.17 24.84 -41.73
C GLU A 265 -36.27 25.47 -40.34
N VAL A 266 -37.06 24.86 -39.46
CA VAL A 266 -37.18 25.26 -38.06
C VAL A 266 -35.87 25.00 -37.32
N ALA A 267 -35.25 23.84 -37.51
CA ALA A 267 -33.96 23.51 -36.91
C ALA A 267 -32.83 24.43 -37.41
N ALA A 268 -32.87 24.89 -38.66
CA ALA A 268 -31.93 25.87 -39.20
C ALA A 268 -32.11 27.25 -38.56
N TYR A 269 -33.36 27.70 -38.38
CA TYR A 269 -33.69 29.01 -37.84
C TYR A 269 -33.23 29.19 -36.38
N PHE A 270 -33.31 28.12 -35.57
CA PHE A 270 -32.93 28.15 -34.16
C PHE A 270 -31.46 27.76 -33.89
N ASN A 271 -30.61 27.70 -34.92
CA ASN A 271 -29.21 27.28 -34.78
C ASN A 271 -28.20 28.36 -35.19
N PRO A 272 -28.13 29.51 -34.48
CA PRO A 272 -27.01 30.44 -34.61
C PRO A 272 -25.76 29.92 -33.85
N PRO A 273 -24.55 30.05 -34.41
CA PRO A 273 -24.23 30.63 -35.71
C PRO A 273 -24.48 29.65 -36.88
N PHE A 274 -25.00 30.19 -38.00
CA PHE A 274 -25.36 29.46 -39.23
C PHE A 274 -24.20 28.68 -39.89
N SER A 275 -22.98 28.79 -39.35
CA SER A 275 -21.79 28.09 -39.81
C SER A 275 -21.60 26.71 -39.19
N VAL A 276 -22.41 26.31 -38.20
CA VAL A 276 -22.26 25.03 -37.48
C VAL A 276 -23.51 24.18 -37.66
N ILE A 277 -23.40 23.05 -38.36
CA ILE A 277 -24.49 22.08 -38.49
C ILE A 277 -24.66 21.34 -37.16
N ASP A 278 -25.72 21.63 -36.41
CA ASP A 278 -26.06 20.89 -35.19
C ASP A 278 -26.62 19.49 -35.52
N LYS A 279 -26.44 18.56 -34.58
CA LYS A 279 -27.00 17.20 -34.61
C LYS A 279 -28.52 17.22 -34.76
N ASN A 280 -29.19 18.23 -34.20
CA ASN A 280 -30.64 18.39 -34.33
C ASN A 280 -31.07 18.74 -35.76
N PHE A 281 -30.30 19.60 -36.46
CA PHE A 281 -30.55 19.92 -37.86
C PHE A 281 -30.40 18.67 -38.75
N THR A 282 -29.31 17.94 -38.57
CA THR A 282 -29.04 16.71 -39.33
C THR A 282 -30.13 15.67 -39.12
N SER A 283 -30.57 15.49 -37.87
CA SER A 283 -31.64 14.54 -37.52
C SER A 283 -32.99 14.95 -38.13
N ALA A 284 -33.32 16.24 -38.08
CA ALA A 284 -34.56 16.77 -38.65
C ALA A 284 -34.59 16.64 -40.18
N LEU A 285 -33.46 16.87 -40.85
CA LEU A 285 -33.30 16.70 -42.29
C LEU A 285 -33.49 15.24 -42.71
N ILE A 286 -32.78 14.31 -42.05
CA ILE A 286 -32.90 12.86 -42.33
C ILE A 286 -34.36 12.41 -42.15
N MET A 287 -35.04 12.86 -41.10
CA MET A 287 -36.44 12.50 -40.86
C MET A 287 -37.40 13.06 -41.92
N ASP A 288 -37.19 14.28 -42.40
CA ASP A 288 -37.98 14.88 -43.48
C ASP A 288 -37.77 14.13 -44.81
N LEU A 289 -36.51 13.82 -45.16
CA LEU A 289 -36.17 13.05 -46.35
C LEU A 289 -36.77 11.64 -46.33
N TYR A 290 -36.76 10.99 -45.15
CA TYR A 290 -37.37 9.67 -44.96
C TYR A 290 -38.90 9.73 -45.14
N LYS A 291 -39.57 10.71 -44.52
CA LYS A 291 -41.03 10.89 -44.67
C LYS A 291 -41.44 11.15 -46.13
N ARG A 292 -40.61 11.85 -46.89
CA ARG A 292 -40.80 12.10 -48.33
C ARG A 292 -40.42 10.91 -49.22
N LYS A 293 -39.97 9.79 -48.64
CA LYS A 293 -39.49 8.58 -49.32
C LYS A 293 -38.28 8.80 -50.25
N ILE A 294 -37.56 9.92 -50.07
CA ILE A 294 -36.32 10.23 -50.79
C ILE A 294 -35.18 9.32 -50.31
N ILE A 295 -35.19 8.98 -49.01
CA ILE A 295 -34.25 8.03 -48.42
C ILE A 295 -34.99 6.91 -47.68
N ASP A 296 -34.38 5.73 -47.61
CA ASP A 296 -34.77 4.62 -46.75
C ASP A 296 -33.69 4.36 -45.69
N LEU A 297 -34.12 3.97 -44.49
CA LEU A 297 -33.24 3.73 -43.35
C LEU A 297 -33.33 2.26 -42.93
N LYS A 298 -32.17 1.61 -42.76
CA LYS A 298 -32.09 0.26 -42.20
C LYS A 298 -31.09 0.23 -41.05
N THR A 299 -31.55 -0.12 -39.86
CA THR A 299 -30.69 -0.22 -38.67
C THR A 299 -30.35 -1.68 -38.38
N LYS A 300 -29.06 -1.99 -38.27
CA LYS A 300 -28.55 -3.30 -37.88
C LYS A 300 -27.94 -3.18 -36.48
N LYS A 301 -28.53 -3.87 -35.51
CA LYS A 301 -27.98 -3.93 -34.15
C LYS A 301 -26.69 -4.76 -34.14
N LYS A 302 -25.57 -4.17 -33.73
CA LYS A 302 -24.35 -4.93 -33.42
C LYS A 302 -24.31 -5.21 -31.91
N LYS A 303 -23.96 -6.44 -31.54
CA LYS A 303 -23.94 -6.90 -30.14
C LYS A 303 -22.98 -6.12 -29.22
N PHE A 304 -21.99 -5.40 -29.76
CA PHE A 304 -20.90 -4.82 -28.95
C PHE A 304 -20.52 -3.36 -29.25
N PHE A 305 -20.93 -2.75 -30.37
CA PHE A 305 -20.43 -1.42 -30.78
C PHE A 305 -21.53 -0.44 -31.25
N GLY A 306 -22.70 -0.49 -30.60
CA GLY A 306 -23.83 0.37 -30.96
C GLY A 306 -24.53 -0.06 -32.26
N ASP A 307 -25.59 0.64 -32.62
CA ASP A 307 -26.42 0.33 -33.77
C ASP A 307 -25.86 0.99 -35.05
N GLU A 308 -25.70 0.22 -36.13
CA GLU A 308 -25.31 0.76 -37.43
C GLU A 308 -26.56 1.11 -38.25
N THR A 309 -26.66 2.35 -38.71
CA THR A 309 -27.77 2.79 -39.58
C THR A 309 -27.27 3.01 -40.99
N TYR A 310 -27.87 2.30 -41.94
CA TYR A 310 -27.61 2.39 -43.38
C TYR A 310 -28.68 3.27 -44.03
N ILE A 311 -28.26 4.20 -44.88
CA ILE A 311 -29.14 5.11 -45.61
C ILE A 311 -29.07 4.79 -47.10
N LYS A 312 -30.20 4.47 -47.72
CA LYS A 312 -30.33 4.31 -49.17
C LYS A 312 -31.02 5.54 -49.75
N ILE A 313 -30.47 6.11 -50.81
CA ILE A 313 -31.11 7.20 -51.56
C ILE A 313 -31.90 6.59 -52.72
N ASN A 314 -33.19 6.91 -52.81
CA ASN A 314 -34.07 6.44 -53.87
C ASN A 314 -33.95 7.38 -55.08
N LYS A 315 -33.20 6.93 -56.10
CA LYS A 315 -32.84 7.74 -57.27
C LYS A 315 -34.03 8.12 -58.16
N ASP A 316 -35.12 7.34 -58.10
CA ASP A 316 -36.28 7.49 -58.98
C ASP A 316 -37.12 8.74 -58.67
N LEU A 317 -36.87 9.39 -57.53
CA LEU A 317 -37.56 10.62 -57.08
C LEU A 317 -36.69 11.88 -57.20
N ILE A 318 -35.46 11.75 -57.69
CA ILE A 318 -34.53 12.87 -57.88
C ILE A 318 -34.52 13.18 -59.38
N GLN A 319 -35.49 13.96 -59.84
CA GLN A 319 -35.39 14.52 -61.19
C GLN A 319 -34.26 15.55 -61.21
N PRO A 320 -33.31 15.45 -62.16
CA PRO A 320 -32.37 16.53 -62.38
C PRO A 320 -33.15 17.72 -62.96
N ASN A 321 -33.18 18.83 -62.23
CA ASN A 321 -33.45 20.14 -62.83
C ASN A 321 -32.17 20.66 -63.47
#